data_AF-A0A917G3Z3-F1
#
_entry.id   AF-A0A917G3Z3-F1
#
_cell.length_a   1.000
_cell.length_b   1.000
_cell.length_c   1.000
_cell.angle_alpha   90.00
_cell.angle_beta   90.00
_cell.angle_gamma   90.00
#
_symmetry.space_group_name_H-M   'P 1'
#
loop_
_entity.id
_entity.type
_entity.pdbx_description
1 polymer ?
#
loop_
_entity_poly.entity_id
_entity_poly.type
_entity_poly.pdbx_seq_one_letter_code
_entity_poly.pdbx_strand_id
1 'polypeptide(L)'
;MMNHTIMNNTKMKEYLEELFETTGDLLYRVRIYDKDLQNSEEIMAMDDAYSTIEKSKWMMHNEIWLEKTIDKLKNMRYRLLTMMENLLYTA
;
A
#
# COMPACT_ATOMS: atom_id res chain seq x y z
N MET A 1 20.35 20.82 16.64
CA MET A 1 20.32 19.72 15.66
C MET A 1 19.18 18.70 15.87
N MET A 2 18.43 18.73 16.99
CA MET A 2 17.35 17.75 17.25
C MET A 2 16.07 17.91 16.40
N ASN A 3 15.83 19.06 15.76
CA ASN A 3 14.57 19.29 15.05
C ASN A 3 14.51 18.65 13.65
N HIS A 4 15.64 18.43 12.99
CA HIS A 4 15.63 18.01 11.58
C HIS A 4 15.27 16.53 11.40
N THR A 5 15.76 15.66 12.29
CA THR A 5 15.45 14.21 12.27
C THR A 5 14.01 13.92 12.67
N ILE A 6 13.48 14.65 13.66
CA ILE A 6 12.10 14.48 14.13
C ILE A 6 11.10 14.91 13.05
N MET A 7 11.34 16.04 12.37
CA MET A 7 10.48 16.50 11.27
C MET A 7 10.48 15.52 10.09
N ASN A 8 11.59 14.83 9.81
CA ASN A 8 11.64 13.81 8.76
C ASN A 8 10.83 12.57 9.13
N ASN A 9 10.87 12.14 10.40
CA ASN A 9 10.12 10.98 10.87
C ASN A 9 8.60 11.22 10.88
N THR A 10 8.16 12.41 11.30
CA THR A 10 6.73 12.79 11.23
C THR A 10 6.21 12.78 9.80
N LYS A 11 6.95 13.39 8.85
CA LYS A 11 6.56 13.39 7.44
C LYS A 11 6.50 11.99 6.83
N MET A 12 7.41 11.10 7.23
CA MET A 12 7.37 9.71 6.75
C MET A 12 6.15 8.95 7.29
N LYS A 13 5.71 9.24 8.53
CA LYS A 13 4.49 8.65 9.10
C LYS A 13 3.24 9.14 8.39
N GLU A 14 3.12 10.45 8.18
CA GLU A 14 2.01 11.04 7.42
C GLU A 14 1.98 10.47 5.99
N TYR A 15 3.14 10.37 5.34
CA TYR A 15 3.25 9.78 4.02
C TYR A 15 2.88 8.29 3.99
N LEU A 16 3.27 7.52 5.02
CA LEU A 16 2.86 6.13 5.16
C LEU A 16 1.33 6.02 5.30
N GLU A 17 0.70 6.87 6.11
CA GLU A 17 -0.75 6.87 6.31
C GLU A 17 -1.49 7.15 5.00
N GLU A 18 -1.13 8.21 4.29
CA GLU A 18 -1.71 8.54 2.98
C GLU A 18 -1.50 7.39 1.98
N LEU A 19 -0.29 6.83 1.92
CA LEU A 19 0.01 5.73 1.02
C LEU A 19 -0.78 4.47 1.37
N PHE A 20 -0.95 4.18 2.65
CA PHE A 20 -1.74 3.05 3.13
C PHE A 20 -3.22 3.21 2.78
N GLU A 21 -3.81 4.38 3.01
CA GLU A 21 -5.21 4.65 2.67
C GLU A 21 -5.46 4.56 1.16
N THR A 22 -4.64 5.23 0.36
CA THR A 22 -4.78 5.21 -1.10
C THR A 22 -4.55 3.84 -1.72
N THR A 23 -3.63 3.04 -1.16
CA THR A 23 -3.42 1.65 -1.59
C THR A 23 -4.62 0.78 -1.26
N GLY A 24 -5.25 0.97 -0.09
CA GLY A 24 -6.45 0.23 0.31
C GLY A 24 -7.65 0.52 -0.58
N ASP A 25 -7.91 1.79 -0.90
CA ASP A 25 -8.98 2.18 -1.84
C ASP A 25 -8.75 1.56 -3.22
N LEU A 26 -7.52 1.61 -3.72
CA LEU A 26 -7.19 1.03 -5.02
C LEU A 26 -7.35 -0.51 -5.02
N LEU A 27 -6.92 -1.19 -3.97
CA LEU A 27 -7.08 -2.64 -3.81
C LEU A 27 -8.56 -3.04 -3.81
N TYR A 28 -9.40 -2.28 -3.09
CA TYR A 28 -10.85 -2.45 -3.12
C TYR A 28 -11.45 -2.26 -4.52
N ARG A 29 -11.02 -1.25 -5.26
CA ARG A 29 -11.50 -1.01 -6.63
C ARG A 29 -11.10 -2.15 -7.57
N VAL A 30 -9.83 -2.54 -7.59
CA VAL A 30 -9.33 -3.63 -8.44
C VAL A 30 -10.12 -4.92 -8.20
N ARG A 31 -10.44 -5.24 -6.94
CA ARG A 31 -11.33 -6.37 -6.57
C ARG A 31 -12.70 -6.31 -7.23
N ILE A 32 -13.29 -5.12 -7.35
CA ILE A 32 -14.60 -4.93 -7.99
C ILE A 32 -14.51 -5.08 -9.50
N TYR A 33 -13.42 -4.59 -10.10
CA TYR A 33 -13.23 -4.60 -11.54
C TYR A 33 -12.78 -5.98 -12.08
N ASP A 34 -12.08 -6.80 -11.29
CA ASP A 34 -11.63 -8.15 -11.66
C ASP A 34 -12.78 -9.19 -11.62
N LYS A 35 -13.83 -8.97 -12.41
CA LYS A 35 -15.05 -9.81 -12.43
C LYS A 35 -14.80 -11.26 -12.79
N ASP A 36 -13.83 -11.50 -13.68
CA ASP A 36 -13.47 -12.82 -14.17
C ASP A 36 -12.40 -13.50 -13.29
N LEU A 37 -12.04 -12.88 -12.16
CA LEU A 37 -11.07 -13.40 -11.17
C LEU A 37 -9.69 -13.70 -11.76
N GLN A 38 -9.32 -13.02 -12.85
CA GLN A 38 -8.05 -13.24 -13.57
C GLN A 38 -6.83 -12.90 -12.71
N ASN A 39 -7.00 -12.00 -11.74
CA ASN A 39 -5.93 -11.53 -10.86
C ASN A 39 -6.18 -11.95 -9.40
N SER A 40 -7.12 -12.85 -9.14
CA SER A 40 -7.61 -13.19 -7.80
C SER A 40 -6.51 -13.64 -6.83
N GLU A 41 -5.57 -14.50 -7.27
CA GLU A 41 -4.45 -14.93 -6.42
C GLU A 41 -3.55 -13.78 -6.00
N GLU A 42 -3.23 -12.89 -6.95
CA GLU A 42 -2.35 -11.75 -6.70
C GLU A 42 -3.03 -10.71 -5.79
N ILE A 43 -4.32 -10.48 -6.01
CA ILE A 43 -5.17 -9.62 -5.17
C ILE A 43 -5.23 -10.17 -3.74
N MET A 44 -5.45 -11.47 -3.55
CA MET A 44 -5.48 -12.10 -2.23
C MET A 44 -4.14 -11.95 -1.49
N ALA A 45 -3.02 -12.17 -2.19
CA ALA A 45 -1.69 -11.98 -1.62
C ALA A 45 -1.44 -10.52 -1.21
N MET A 46 -2.00 -9.55 -1.94
CA MET A 46 -1.96 -8.13 -1.59
C MET A 46 -2.85 -7.79 -0.40
N ASP A 47 -4.05 -8.37 -0.29
CA ASP A 47 -4.94 -8.23 0.87
C ASP A 47 -4.27 -8.74 2.15
N ASP A 48 -3.58 -9.89 2.08
CA ASP A 48 -2.84 -10.45 3.21
C ASP A 48 -1.67 -9.55 3.62
N ALA A 49 -0.92 -9.03 2.64
CA ALA A 49 0.17 -8.09 2.90
C ALA A 49 -0.35 -6.79 3.52
N TYR A 50 -1.44 -6.24 2.98
CA TYR A 50 -2.09 -5.02 3.48
C TYR A 50 -2.57 -5.20 4.93
N SER A 51 -3.26 -6.31 5.21
CA SER A 51 -3.73 -6.67 6.54
C SER A 51 -2.59 -6.86 7.54
N THR A 52 -1.47 -7.44 7.08
CA THR A 52 -0.26 -7.60 7.91
C THR A 52 0.34 -6.25 8.29
N ILE A 53 0.40 -5.31 7.34
CA ILE A 53 0.87 -3.94 7.59
C ILE A 53 -0.07 -3.24 8.58
N GLU A 54 -1.38 -3.36 8.41
CA GLU A 54 -2.38 -2.78 9.31
C GLU A 54 -2.17 -3.23 10.75
N LYS A 55 -2.07 -4.55 10.97
CA LYS A 55 -1.83 -5.15 12.28
C LYS A 55 -0.48 -4.77 12.87
N SER A 56 0.46 -4.34 12.03
CA SER A 56 1.82 -3.96 12.42
C SER A 56 2.03 -2.45 12.56
N LYS A 57 0.99 -1.62 12.39
CA LYS A 57 1.09 -0.14 12.50
C LYS A 57 1.67 0.36 13.83
N TRP A 58 1.54 -0.41 14.91
CA TRP A 58 2.18 -0.10 16.19
C TRP A 58 3.73 0.02 16.07
N MET A 59 4.33 -0.56 15.04
CA MET A 59 5.77 -0.46 14.72
C MET A 59 6.16 0.84 14.00
N MET A 60 5.26 1.81 13.79
CA MET A 60 5.56 3.08 13.09
C MET A 60 6.69 3.92 13.72
N HIS A 61 7.09 3.63 14.95
CA HIS A 61 8.25 4.26 15.60
C HIS A 61 9.59 3.66 15.17
N ASN A 62 9.59 2.49 14.54
CA ASN A 62 10.77 1.81 14.01
C ASN A 62 11.04 2.28 12.57
N GLU A 63 12.14 3.01 12.37
CA GLU A 63 12.49 3.62 11.08
C GLU A 63 12.71 2.59 9.96
N ILE A 64 13.36 1.47 10.26
CA ILE A 64 13.61 0.41 9.27
C ILE A 64 12.27 -0.23 8.83
N TRP A 65 11.36 -0.45 9.78
CA TRP A 65 10.03 -0.96 9.47
C TRP A 65 9.25 0.05 8.63
N LEU A 66 9.31 1.34 8.97
CA LEU A 66 8.64 2.42 8.27
C LEU A 66 9.09 2.51 6.80
N GLU A 67 10.39 2.55 6.54
CA GLU A 67 10.96 2.59 5.19
C GLU A 67 10.55 1.37 4.35
N LYS A 68 10.72 0.16 4.90
CA LYS A 68 10.35 -1.08 4.20
C LYS A 68 8.86 -1.16 3.90
N THR A 69 8.03 -0.67 4.81
CA THR A 69 6.57 -0.66 4.64
C THR A 69 6.17 0.33 3.56
N ILE A 70 6.78 1.52 3.52
CA ILE A 70 6.58 2.50 2.46
C ILE A 70 6.93 1.90 1.09
N ASP A 71 8.08 1.25 0.97
CA ASP A 71 8.49 0.63 -0.30
C ASP A 71 7.56 -0.51 -0.72
N LYS A 72 7.10 -1.32 0.25
CA LYS A 72 6.13 -2.39 0.00
C LYS A 72 4.81 -1.81 -0.54
N LEU A 73 4.26 -0.78 0.10
CA LEU A 73 3.01 -0.16 -0.33
C LEU A 73 3.15 0.58 -1.67
N LYS A 74 4.30 1.22 -1.96
CA LYS A 74 4.58 1.81 -3.27
C LYS A 74 4.51 0.75 -4.38
N ASN A 75 5.15 -0.40 -4.15
CA ASN A 75 5.15 -1.51 -5.11
C ASN A 75 3.74 -2.10 -5.29
N MET A 76 2.99 -2.27 -4.20
CA MET A 76 1.59 -2.71 -4.27
C MET A 76 0.74 -1.73 -5.08
N ARG A 77 0.82 -0.43 -4.76
CA ARG A 77 0.08 0.62 -5.47
C ARG A 77 0.42 0.64 -6.96
N TYR A 78 1.70 0.56 -7.32
CA TYR A 78 2.12 0.50 -8.72
C TYR A 78 1.48 -0.69 -9.44
N ARG A 79 1.56 -1.88 -8.83
CA ARG A 79 1.01 -3.10 -9.43
C ARG A 79 -0.50 -3.06 -9.56
N LEU A 80 -1.19 -2.56 -8.55
CA LEU A 80 -2.64 -2.36 -8.57
C LEU A 80 -3.07 -1.35 -9.63
N LEU A 81 -2.30 -0.28 -9.86
CA LEU A 81 -2.56 0.65 -10.95
C LEU A 81 -2.44 -0.04 -12.30
N THR A 82 -1.38 -0.83 -12.51
CA THR A 82 -1.23 -1.61 -13.75
C THR A 82 -2.37 -2.62 -13.96
N MET A 83 -2.82 -3.29 -12.89
CA MET A 83 -3.99 -4.17 -12.98
C MET A 83 -5.24 -3.40 -13.36
N MET A 84 -5.48 -2.27 -12.71
CA MET A 84 -6.63 -1.41 -12.98
C MET A 84 -6.62 -0.90 -14.43
N GLU A 85 -5.47 -0.47 -14.93
CA GLU A 85 -5.29 -0.07 -16.34
C GLU A 85 -5.65 -1.23 -17.26
N ASN A 86 -5.10 -2.42 -17.04
CA ASN A 86 -5.41 -3.59 -17.86
C ASN A 86 -6.91 -3.90 -17.86
N LEU A 87 -7.54 -3.94 -16.68
CA LEU A 87 -8.97 -4.22 -16.53
C LEU A 87 -9.84 -3.17 -17.24
N LEU A 88 -9.43 -1.90 -17.26
CA LEU A 88 -10.16 -0.82 -17.94
C LEU A 88 -9.96 -0.83 -19.46
N TYR A 89 -8.80 -1.28 -19.96
CA TYR A 89 -8.54 -1.36 -21.40
C TYR A 89 -9.03 -2.66 -22.04
N THR A 90 -9.26 -3.71 -21.25
CA THR A 90 -9.80 -5.00 -21.72
C THR A 90 -11.31 -5.18 -21.51
N ALA A 91 -11.98 -4.24 -20.82
CA ALA A 91 -13.44 -4.21 -20.62
C ALA A 91 -14.17 -3.48 -21.76
#